data_AF-A0A535BJA7-F1
#
_entry.id   AF-A0A535BJA7-F1
#
_cell.length_a   1.000
_cell.length_b   1.000
_cell.length_c   1.000
_cell.angle_alpha   90.00
_cell.angle_beta   90.00
_cell.angle_gamma   90.00
#
_symmetry.space_group_name_H-M   'P 1'
#
loop_
_entity.id
_entity.type
_entity.pdbx_description
1 polymer ?
#
loop_
_entity_poly.entity_id
_entity_poly.type
_entity_poly.pdbx_seq_one_letter_code
_entity_poly.pdbx_strand_id
1 'polypeptide(L)'
;MSVEGAMLVFLAIGIGVVAGVFVIARGAVQLASVAYRVFEKQMDKRTATRETGLLSLAILAALAATAVIAGYAILFVFASLFQSGLSGN
;
A
#
# COMPACT_ATOMS: atom_id res chain seq x y z
N MET A 1 -1.19 -18.39 20.22
CA MET A 1 -1.15 -18.46 18.74
C MET A 1 -0.12 -19.52 18.37
N SER A 2 -0.42 -20.46 17.45
CA SER A 2 0.61 -21.43 17.03
C SER A 2 1.70 -20.72 16.21
N VAL A 3 2.89 -21.32 16.16
CA VAL A 3 4.02 -20.78 15.40
C VAL A 3 3.66 -20.64 13.91
N GLU A 4 2.89 -21.57 13.34
CA GLU A 4 2.41 -21.42 11.95
C GLU A 4 1.50 -20.19 11.78
N GLY A 5 0.62 -19.93 12.75
CA GLY A 5 -0.25 -18.74 12.71
C GLY A 5 0.55 -17.43 12.69
N ALA A 6 1.64 -17.35 13.46
CA ALA A 6 2.52 -16.18 13.49
C ALA A 6 3.25 -15.98 12.16
N MET A 7 3.74 -17.07 11.56
CA MET A 7 4.40 -17.03 10.25
C MET A 7 3.46 -16.56 9.14
N LEU A 8 2.21 -17.05 9.14
CA LEU A 8 1.21 -16.63 8.16
C LEU A 8 0.86 -15.14 8.29
N VAL A 9 0.70 -14.63 9.51
CA VAL A 9 0.45 -13.20 9.76
C VAL A 9 1.63 -12.34 9.28
N PHE A 10 2.86 -12.73 9.60
CA PHE A 10 4.06 -12.02 9.15
C PHE A 10 4.16 -11.99 7.62
N LEU A 11 3.94 -13.13 6.97
CA LEU A 11 3.94 -13.23 5.51
C LEU A 11 2.86 -12.34 4.88
N ALA A 12 1.64 -12.36 5.42
CA ALA A 12 0.53 -11.53 4.93
C ALA A 12 0.84 -10.04 5.03
N ILE A 13 1.44 -9.58 6.14
CA ILE A 13 1.89 -8.20 6.32
C ILE A 13 2.95 -7.84 5.27
N GLY A 14 3.97 -8.69 5.10
CA GLY A 14 5.05 -8.46 4.13
C GLY A 14 4.55 -8.33 2.70
N ILE A 15 3.69 -9.27 2.27
CA ILE A 15 3.04 -9.23 0.96
C ILE A 15 2.22 -7.95 0.80
N GLY A 16 1.45 -7.59 1.83
CA GLY A 16 0.60 -6.39 1.83
C GLY A 16 1.39 -5.10 1.61
N VAL A 17 2.51 -4.93 2.30
CA VAL A 17 3.36 -3.74 2.17
C VAL A 17 4.01 -3.69 0.78
N VAL A 18 4.60 -4.80 0.32
CA VAL A 18 5.27 -4.85 -1.00
C VAL A 18 4.27 -4.60 -2.12
N ALA A 19 3.08 -5.22 -2.07
CA ALA A 19 2.03 -5.00 -3.05
C ALA A 19 1.56 -3.53 -3.06
N GLY A 20 1.39 -2.93 -1.89
CA GLY A 20 1.03 -1.52 -1.74
C GLY A 20 2.02 -0.57 -2.42
N VAL A 21 3.31 -0.73 -2.13
CA VAL A 21 4.39 0.07 -2.74
C VAL A 21 4.42 -0.12 -4.25
N PHE A 22 4.27 -1.35 -4.74
CA PHE A 22 4.25 -1.64 -6.17
C PHE A 22 3.09 -0.92 -6.89
N VAL A 23 1.89 -0.94 -6.31
CA VAL A 23 0.72 -0.25 -6.89
C VAL A 23 0.94 1.25 -6.96
N ILE A 24 1.49 1.86 -5.90
CA ILE A 24 1.80 3.30 -5.86
C ILE A 24 2.83 3.66 -6.95
N ALA A 25 3.93 2.91 -7.03
CA ALA A 25 4.98 3.15 -8.04
C ALA A 25 4.44 3.01 -9.47
N ARG A 26 3.66 1.95 -9.74
CA ARG A 26 3.03 1.74 -11.04
C ARG A 26 2.04 2.86 -11.37
N GLY A 27 1.25 3.30 -10.39
CA GLY A 27 0.33 4.42 -10.54
C GLY A 27 1.06 5.72 -10.91
N ALA A 28 2.17 6.02 -10.25
CA ALA A 28 2.95 7.22 -10.54
C ALA A 28 3.51 7.21 -11.99
N VAL A 29 4.02 6.07 -12.47
CA VAL A 29 4.52 5.94 -13.85
C VAL A 29 3.41 6.11 -14.89
N GLN A 30 2.22 5.57 -14.60
CA GLN A 30 1.05 5.75 -15.46
C GLN A 30 0.59 7.20 -15.50
N LEU A 31 0.57 7.90 -14.36
CA LEU A 31 0.27 9.33 -14.30
C LEU A 31 1.25 10.16 -15.14
N ALA A 32 2.55 9.85 -15.06
CA ALA A 32 3.56 10.49 -15.90
C ALA A 32 3.31 10.25 -17.40
N SER A 33 2.91 9.02 -17.75
CA SER A 33 2.56 8.66 -19.14
C SER A 33 1.33 9.40 -19.65
N VAL A 34 0.30 9.55 -18.81
CA VAL A 34 -0.90 10.33 -19.10
C VAL A 34 -0.53 11.80 -19.33
N ALA A 35 0.26 12.39 -18.42
CA ALA A 35 0.73 13.77 -18.55
C ALA A 35 1.52 13.98 -19.86
N TYR A 36 2.41 13.07 -20.20
CA TYR A 36 3.18 13.11 -21.44
C TYR A 36 2.28 13.13 -22.68
N ARG A 37 1.27 12.23 -22.74
CA ARG A 37 0.31 12.17 -23.86
C ARG A 37 -0.55 13.43 -23.98
N VAL A 38 -0.86 14.11 -22.87
CA VAL A 38 -1.53 15.42 -22.89
C VAL A 38 -0.61 16.49 -23.47
N PHE A 39 0.66 16.54 -23.04
CA PHE A 39 1.62 17.51 -23.55
C PHE A 39 1.86 17.37 -25.06
N GLU A 40 1.94 16.14 -25.56
CA GLU A 40 2.05 15.87 -27.00
C GLU A 40 0.73 16.08 -27.77
N LYS A 41 -0.35 16.51 -27.10
CA LYS A 41 -1.69 16.69 -27.68
C LYS A 41 -2.28 15.41 -28.31
N GLN A 42 -1.76 14.24 -27.94
CA GLN A 42 -2.28 12.95 -28.38
C GLN A 42 -3.54 12.51 -27.61
N MET A 43 -3.90 13.24 -26.56
CA MET A 43 -5.02 12.91 -25.69
C MET A 43 -5.85 14.15 -25.37
N ASP A 44 -7.18 13.99 -25.44
CA ASP A 44 -8.12 15.04 -25.06
C ASP A 44 -8.10 15.30 -23.55
N LYS A 45 -8.27 16.57 -23.16
CA LYS A 45 -8.18 17.04 -21.77
C LYS A 45 -9.21 16.34 -20.88
N ARG A 46 -10.41 16.07 -21.39
CA ARG A 46 -11.49 15.42 -20.62
C ARG A 46 -11.13 13.98 -20.28
N THR A 47 -10.57 13.25 -21.23
CA THR A 47 -10.10 11.87 -21.02
C THR A 47 -8.94 11.84 -20.04
N ALA A 48 -7.99 12.77 -20.19
CA ALA A 48 -6.85 12.91 -19.30
C ALA A 48 -7.25 13.16 -17.85
N THR A 49 -8.22 14.06 -17.60
CA THR A 49 -8.72 14.32 -16.25
C THR A 49 -9.37 13.08 -15.63
N ARG A 50 -10.11 12.31 -16.43
CA ARG A 50 -10.78 11.10 -15.94
C ARG A 50 -9.79 9.99 -15.59
N GLU A 51 -8.79 9.74 -16.45
CA GLU A 51 -7.72 8.77 -16.17
C GLU A 51 -6.88 9.20 -14.96
N THR A 52 -6.44 10.46 -14.93
CA THR A 52 -5.67 11.02 -13.81
C THR A 52 -6.42 10.91 -12.49
N GLY A 53 -7.71 11.25 -12.49
CA GLY A 53 -8.55 11.16 -11.29
C GLY A 53 -8.70 9.73 -10.78
N LEU A 54 -8.98 8.77 -11.68
CA LEU A 54 -9.07 7.35 -11.31
C LEU A 54 -7.74 6.82 -10.77
N LEU A 55 -6.62 7.15 -11.42
CA LEU A 55 -5.31 6.72 -10.96
C LEU A 55 -4.93 7.32 -9.60
N SER A 56 -5.25 8.60 -9.40
CA SER A 56 -4.99 9.26 -8.12
C SER A 56 -5.79 8.63 -6.98
N LEU A 57 -7.07 8.30 -7.23
CA LEU A 57 -7.89 7.55 -6.28
C LEU A 57 -7.33 6.16 -6.00
N ALA A 58 -6.87 5.44 -7.02
CA ALA A 58 -6.26 4.12 -6.86
C ALA A 58 -4.98 4.18 -6.00
N ILE A 59 -4.13 5.18 -6.22
CA ILE A 59 -2.92 5.42 -5.42
C ILE A 59 -3.30 5.73 -3.97
N LEU A 60 -4.27 6.61 -3.74
CA LEU A 60 -4.74 6.95 -2.39
C LEU A 60 -5.31 5.73 -1.66
N ALA A 61 -6.11 4.91 -2.35
CA ALA A 61 -6.66 3.68 -1.77
C ALA A 61 -5.54 2.68 -1.41
N ALA A 62 -4.55 2.51 -2.29
CA ALA A 62 -3.39 1.66 -2.02
C ALA A 62 -2.59 2.15 -0.81
N LEU A 63 -2.41 3.47 -0.70
CA LEU A 63 -1.69 4.10 0.41
C LEU A 63 -2.45 3.93 1.74
N ALA A 64 -3.77 4.12 1.74
CA ALA A 64 -4.61 3.86 2.90
C ALA A 64 -4.58 2.39 3.33
N ALA A 65 -4.71 1.45 2.39
CA ALA A 65 -4.63 0.01 2.69
C ALA A 65 -3.26 -0.36 3.28
N THR A 66 -2.17 0.17 2.71
CA THR A 66 -0.81 -0.06 3.21
C THR A 66 -0.64 0.50 4.62
N ALA A 67 -1.17 1.69 4.89
CA ALA A 67 -1.12 2.30 6.22
C ALA A 67 -1.87 1.47 7.27
N VAL A 68 -3.03 0.88 6.92
CA VAL A 68 -3.78 -0.02 7.81
C VAL A 68 -2.97 -1.28 8.12
N ILE A 69 -2.36 -1.89 7.10
CA ILE A 69 -1.53 -3.09 7.27
C ILE A 69 -0.30 -2.78 8.14
N ALA A 70 0.38 -1.67 7.88
CA ALA A 70 1.52 -1.23 8.68
C ALA A 70 1.11 -0.93 10.13
N GLY A 71 -0.02 -0.25 10.34
CA GLY A 71 -0.57 0.01 11.68
C GLY A 71 -0.84 -1.27 12.44
N TYR A 72 -1.46 -2.27 11.79
CA TYR A 72 -1.67 -3.59 12.38
C TYR A 72 -0.34 -4.27 12.75
N ALA A 73 0.66 -4.22 11.88
CA ALA A 73 1.98 -4.79 12.14
C ALA A 73 2.65 -4.17 13.37
N ILE A 74 2.57 -2.84 13.52
CA ILE A 74 3.10 -2.12 14.67
C ILE A 74 2.41 -2.58 15.96
N LEU A 75 1.07 -2.62 15.97
CA LEU A 75 0.30 -3.08 17.12
C LEU A 75 0.64 -4.53 17.49
N PHE A 76 0.80 -5.40 16.50
CA PHE A 76 1.20 -6.79 16.70
C PHE A 76 2.58 -6.91 17.37
N VAL A 77 3.56 -6.12 16.92
CA VAL A 77 4.89 -6.07 17.54
C VAL A 77 4.79 -5.57 18.99
N PHE A 78 4.04 -4.49 19.25
CA PHE A 78 3.85 -4.00 20.62
C PHE A 78 3.17 -5.02 21.53
N ALA A 79 2.14 -5.72 21.05
CA ALA A 79 1.49 -6.79 21.81
C ALA A 79 2.47 -7.92 22.15
N SER A 80 3.31 -8.31 21.18
CA SER A 80 4.33 -9.34 21.35
C SER A 80 5.40 -8.95 22.39
N LEU A 81 5.82 -7.68 22.36
CA LEU A 81 6.78 -7.12 23.33
C LEU A 81 6.17 -7.03 24.73
N PHE A 82 4.91 -6.61 24.85
CA PHE A 82 4.22 -6.52 26.14
C PHE A 82 4.04 -7.91 26.77
N GLN A 83 3.69 -8.91 25.97
CA GLN A 83 3.53 -10.28 26.43
C GLN A 83 4.87 -10.91 26.86
N SER A 84 5.95 -10.61 26.13
CA SER A 84 7.32 -11.01 26.50
C SER A 84 7.79 -10.32 27.79
N GLY A 85 7.44 -9.04 27.99
CA GLY A 85 7.75 -8.29 29.21
C GLY A 85 6.93 -8.73 30.44
N LEU A 86 5.69 -9.20 30.24
CA LEU A 86 4.83 -9.73 31.31
C LEU A 86 5.24 -11.15 31.74
N SER A 87 5.87 -11.93 30.85
CA SER A 87 6.40 -13.28 31.11
C SER A 87 7.79 -13.29 31.78
N GLY A 88 8.32 -12.12 32.16
CA GLY A 88 9.64 -11.94 32.77
C GLY A 88 9.70 -12.16 34.29
N ASN A 89 8.73 -12.87 34.89
CA ASN A 89 8.79 -13.38 36.26
C ASN A 89 8.64 -14.91 36.24
#